data_AF-A0A1Y1N0F0-F1
#
_entry.id   AF-A0A1Y1N0F0-F1
#
_cell.length_a   1.000
_cell.length_b   1.000
_cell.length_c   1.000
_cell.angle_alpha   90.00
_cell.angle_beta   90.00
_cell.angle_gamma   90.00
#
_symmetry.space_group_name_H-M   'P 1'
#
loop_
_entity.id
_entity.type
_entity.pdbx_description
1 polymer ?
#
loop_
_entity_poly.entity_id
_entity_poly.type
_entity_poly.pdbx_seq_one_letter_code
_entity_poly.pdbx_strand_id
1 'polypeptide(L)'
;KGIGLDPILLPRYNSTFINNTVYGVIELTEAKLRGLSSLVRNEYVIVKFGYPLIKIHVPLRFNKISYEANYYAELLGYSTESLLVAEVNSFSFCFDVIINVRTVSILREQFKISTLGKVA
;
A
#
# COMPACT_ATOMS: atom_id res chain seq x y z
N LYS A 1 7.61 -16.35 -15.91
CA LYS A 1 6.53 -16.40 -14.90
C LYS A 1 7.16 -16.03 -13.56
N GLY A 2 7.10 -14.74 -13.19
CA GLY A 2 7.79 -14.22 -12.01
C GLY A 2 7.20 -14.78 -10.72
N ILE A 3 8.04 -14.99 -9.72
CA ILE A 3 7.67 -15.38 -8.35
C ILE A 3 6.66 -14.35 -7.82
N GLY A 4 5.58 -14.86 -7.23
CA GLY A 4 4.29 -14.19 -7.10
C GLY A 4 4.32 -13.00 -6.14
N LEU A 5 4.21 -11.80 -6.69
CA LEU A 5 3.83 -10.59 -5.94
C LEU A 5 2.31 -10.55 -5.68
N ASP A 6 1.56 -11.59 -6.08
CA ASP A 6 0.11 -11.67 -5.94
C ASP A 6 -0.33 -13.14 -5.79
N PRO A 7 -0.76 -13.59 -4.60
CA PRO A 7 -0.76 -12.84 -3.34
C PRO A 7 0.65 -12.56 -2.83
N ILE A 8 0.86 -11.38 -2.22
CA ILE A 8 2.02 -11.13 -1.35
C ILE A 8 1.64 -11.46 0.09
N LEU A 9 2.51 -12.20 0.77
CA LEU A 9 2.38 -12.48 2.19
C LEU A 9 2.96 -11.31 2.99
N LEU A 10 2.21 -10.84 3.98
CA LEU A 10 2.61 -9.75 4.85
C LEU A 10 3.08 -10.33 6.20
N PRO A 11 4.08 -9.69 6.83
CA PRO A 11 4.55 -10.12 8.14
C PRO A 11 3.44 -10.00 9.19
N ARG A 12 3.55 -10.81 10.25
CA ARG A 12 2.71 -10.67 11.44
C ARG A 12 2.78 -9.23 11.94
N TYR A 13 1.61 -8.66 12.24
CA TYR A 13 1.51 -7.32 12.80
C TYR A 13 0.92 -7.42 14.20
N ASN A 14 1.54 -6.73 15.16
CA ASN A 14 1.02 -6.59 16.50
C ASN A 14 0.99 -5.11 16.88
N SER A 15 -0.05 -4.71 17.59
CA SER A 15 -0.19 -3.36 18.10
C SER A 15 -0.94 -3.38 19.40
N THR A 16 -0.51 -2.52 20.32
CA THR A 16 -1.26 -2.20 21.52
C THR A 16 -1.79 -0.79 21.37
N PHE A 17 -3.05 -0.58 21.74
CA PHE A 17 -3.65 0.74 21.75
C PHE A 17 -4.19 1.05 23.13
N ILE A 18 -3.99 2.29 23.55
CA ILE A 18 -4.50 2.83 24.80
C ILE A 18 -5.34 4.04 24.44
N ASN A 19 -6.65 3.97 24.67
CA ASN A 19 -7.54 5.11 24.53
C ASN A 19 -8.17 5.43 25.88
N ASN A 20 -7.63 6.44 26.56
CA ASN A 20 -8.01 6.92 27.89
C ASN A 20 -8.07 5.84 28.99
N THR A 21 -9.10 5.00 28.97
CA THR A 21 -9.41 3.97 29.98
C THR A 21 -9.40 2.55 29.39
N VAL A 22 -9.24 2.42 28.07
CA VAL A 22 -9.32 1.14 27.37
C VAL A 22 -7.94 0.75 26.88
N TYR A 23 -7.42 -0.33 27.44
CA TYR A 23 -6.26 -1.05 26.92
C TYR A 23 -6.76 -2.14 25.96
N GLY A 24 -6.15 -2.20 24.79
CA GLY A 24 -6.38 -3.28 23.85
C GLY A 24 -5.13 -3.73 23.12
N VAL A 25 -5.15 -5.00 22.72
CA VAL A 25 -4.13 -5.64 21.90
C VAL A 25 -4.79 -6.11 20.61
N ILE A 26 -4.16 -5.83 19.47
CA ILE A 26 -4.54 -6.37 18.17
C ILE A 26 -3.34 -7.10 17.58
N GLU A 27 -3.61 -8.26 17.04
CA GLU A 27 -2.66 -9.04 16.29
C GLU A 27 -3.27 -9.50 14.97
N LEU A 28 -2.50 -9.39 13.89
CA LEU A 28 -2.86 -9.86 12.55
C LEU A 28 -1.84 -10.91 12.11
N THR A 29 -2.32 -12.10 11.78
CA THR A 29 -1.51 -13.23 11.31
C THR A 29 -1.97 -13.72 9.95
N GLU A 30 -1.07 -14.44 9.26
CA GLU A 30 -1.33 -15.01 7.93
C GLU A 30 -1.85 -14.01 6.91
N ALA A 31 -1.46 -12.74 7.06
CA ALA A 31 -1.96 -11.65 6.23
C ALA A 31 -1.53 -11.81 4.77
N LYS A 32 -2.49 -11.65 3.85
CA LYS A 32 -2.31 -11.76 2.41
C LYS A 32 -2.88 -10.53 1.74
N LEU A 33 -2.09 -9.93 0.85
CA LEU A 33 -2.53 -8.85 -0.02
C LEU A 33 -2.61 -9.37 -1.45
N ARG A 34 -3.78 -9.22 -2.08
CA ARG A 34 -4.06 -9.65 -3.45
C ARG A 34 -4.45 -8.49 -4.33
N GLY A 35 -4.32 -8.68 -5.64
CA GLY A 35 -4.72 -7.71 -6.64
C GLY A 35 -3.61 -6.76 -7.08
N LEU A 36 -2.36 -7.00 -6.64
CA LEU A 36 -1.18 -6.27 -7.11
C LEU A 36 -0.91 -6.52 -8.61
N SER A 37 -1.36 -7.64 -9.16
CA SER A 37 -1.34 -7.91 -10.60
C SER A 37 -2.29 -7.03 -11.42
N SER A 38 -3.24 -6.35 -10.77
CA SER A 38 -4.19 -5.44 -11.43
C SER A 38 -3.66 -4.02 -11.64
N LEU A 39 -2.34 -3.82 -11.48
CA LEU A 39 -1.69 -2.53 -11.67
C LEU A 39 -1.81 -2.07 -13.13
N VAL A 40 -2.45 -0.92 -13.31
CA VAL A 40 -2.58 -0.27 -14.61
C VAL A 40 -2.21 1.21 -14.52
N ARG A 41 -1.85 1.81 -15.65
CA ARG A 41 -1.71 3.27 -15.74
C ARG A 41 -3.10 3.92 -15.59
N ASN A 42 -3.21 4.92 -14.73
CA ASN A 42 -4.46 5.64 -14.49
C ASN A 42 -4.66 6.78 -15.50
N GLU A 43 -3.57 7.48 -15.85
CA GLU A 43 -3.58 8.63 -16.76
C GLU A 43 -2.30 8.69 -17.61
N TYR A 44 -2.14 9.76 -18.39
CA TYR A 44 -0.92 10.02 -19.13
C TYR A 44 0.27 10.24 -18.21
N VAL A 45 1.43 9.75 -18.64
CA VAL A 45 2.70 10.03 -17.97
C VAL A 45 3.09 11.47 -18.27
N ILE A 46 3.37 12.25 -17.22
CA ILE A 46 3.77 13.65 -17.37
C ILE A 46 5.29 13.71 -17.29
N VAL A 47 5.93 14.18 -18.36
CA VAL A 47 7.37 14.40 -18.40
C VAL A 47 7.63 15.90 -18.46
N LYS A 48 8.33 16.44 -17.47
CA LYS A 48 8.77 17.84 -17.43
C LYS A 48 10.28 17.90 -17.57
N PHE A 49 10.74 18.57 -18.62
CA PHE A 49 12.15 18.84 -18.84
C PHE A 49 12.49 20.24 -18.31
N GLY A 50 13.53 20.32 -17.49
CA GLY A 50 14.10 21.57 -17.01
C GLY A 50 15.57 21.36 -16.70
N TYR A 51 16.44 21.67 -17.67
CA TYR A 51 17.88 21.37 -17.58
C TYR A 51 18.48 21.81 -16.23
N PRO A 52 19.24 20.94 -15.53
CA PRO A 52 19.71 19.60 -15.94
C PRO A 52 18.79 18.44 -15.50
N LEU A 53 17.53 18.70 -15.19
CA LEU A 53 16.60 17.72 -14.60
C LEU A 53 15.49 17.30 -15.56
N ILE A 54 15.15 16.02 -15.51
CA ILE A 54 13.91 15.46 -16.04
C ILE A 54 13.08 14.98 -14.85
N LYS A 55 11.82 15.43 -14.79
CA LYS A 55 10.84 14.92 -13.82
C LYS A 55 9.81 14.09 -14.55
N ILE A 56 9.64 12.84 -14.15
CA ILE A 56 8.68 11.89 -14.71
C ILE A 56 7.66 11.58 -13.63
N HIS A 57 6.39 11.86 -13.90
CA HIS A 57 5.27 11.55 -13.02
C HIS A 57 4.43 10.44 -13.67
N VAL A 58 4.35 9.29 -13.01
CA VAL A 58 3.60 8.12 -13.49
C VAL A 58 2.39 7.91 -12.58
N PRO A 59 1.17 8.30 -13.01
CA PRO A 59 -0.05 8.02 -12.28
C PRO A 59 -0.49 6.58 -12.53
N LEU A 60 -0.63 5.82 -11.44
CA LEU A 60 -0.92 4.39 -11.42
C LEU A 60 -2.17 4.11 -10.58
N ARG A 61 -2.88 3.03 -10.90
CA ARG A 61 -3.96 2.51 -10.07
C ARG A 61 -3.95 0.99 -10.03
N PHE A 62 -4.46 0.43 -8.94
CA PHE A 62 -4.94 -0.95 -8.92
C PHE A 62 -6.45 -0.93 -9.07
N ASN A 63 -7.00 -1.86 -9.87
CA ASN A 63 -8.45 -1.94 -10.05
C ASN A 63 -9.13 -2.35 -8.74
N LYS A 64 -8.54 -3.34 -8.07
CA LYS A 64 -9.04 -3.90 -6.81
C LYS A 64 -7.87 -4.49 -6.03
N ILE A 65 -7.77 -4.12 -4.76
CA ILE A 65 -6.86 -4.71 -3.79
C ILE A 65 -7.72 -5.37 -2.71
N SER A 66 -7.39 -6.58 -2.32
CA SER A 66 -8.01 -7.23 -1.16
C SER A 66 -6.94 -7.63 -0.14
N TYR A 67 -7.23 -7.38 1.12
CA TYR A 67 -6.45 -7.78 2.27
C TYR A 67 -7.25 -8.82 3.07
N GLU A 68 -6.61 -9.92 3.42
CA GLU A 68 -7.20 -11.00 4.20
C GLU A 68 -6.21 -11.38 5.30
N ALA A 69 -6.63 -11.41 6.56
CA ALA A 69 -5.78 -11.81 7.68
C ALA A 69 -6.62 -12.41 8.81
N ASN A 70 -6.05 -13.35 9.56
CA ASN A 70 -6.63 -13.75 10.83
C ASN A 70 -6.33 -12.66 11.85
N TYR A 71 -7.34 -12.23 12.61
CA TYR A 71 -7.15 -11.25 13.67
C TYR A 71 -7.42 -11.88 15.03
N TYR A 72 -6.59 -11.52 16.00
CA TYR A 72 -6.85 -11.65 17.43
C TYR A 72 -6.97 -10.24 18.00
N ALA A 73 -8.01 -9.99 18.78
CA ALA A 73 -8.16 -8.74 19.51
C ALA A 73 -8.53 -9.03 20.96
N GLU A 74 -7.86 -8.34 21.88
CA GLU A 74 -8.16 -8.38 23.31
C GLU A 74 -8.48 -6.98 23.80
N LEU A 75 -9.61 -6.81 24.49
CA LEU A 75 -10.08 -5.54 25.02
C LEU A 75 -10.71 -5.76 26.40
N LEU A 76 -10.20 -5.07 27.42
CA LEU A 76 -10.74 -5.14 28.79
C LEU A 76 -10.91 -6.58 29.33
N GLY A 77 -10.02 -7.50 28.93
CA GLY A 77 -10.07 -8.92 29.32
C GLY A 77 -11.00 -9.80 28.48
N TYR A 78 -11.67 -9.24 27.46
CA TYR A 78 -12.42 -10.01 26.46
C TYR A 78 -11.57 -10.20 25.22
N SER A 79 -11.40 -11.44 24.78
CA SER A 79 -10.70 -11.77 23.53
C SER A 79 -11.67 -12.24 22.45
N THR A 80 -11.30 -11.98 21.21
CA THR A 80 -12.00 -12.48 20.02
C THR A 80 -10.98 -12.82 18.94
N GLU A 81 -11.26 -13.91 18.21
CA GLU A 81 -10.51 -14.32 17.04
C GLU A 81 -11.47 -14.50 15.88
N SER A 82 -11.12 -13.97 14.71
CA SER A 82 -11.90 -14.17 13.48
C SER A 82 -11.06 -13.78 12.25
N LEU A 83 -11.68 -13.84 11.08
CA LEU A 83 -11.09 -13.47 9.81
C LEU A 83 -11.44 -12.00 9.49
N LEU A 84 -10.41 -11.19 9.25
CA LEU A 84 -10.55 -9.84 8.71
C LEU A 84 -10.39 -9.90 7.20
N VAL A 85 -11.40 -9.42 6.47
CA VAL A 85 -11.38 -9.23 5.02
C VAL A 85 -11.66 -7.76 4.74
N ALA A 86 -10.73 -7.12 4.04
CA ALA A 86 -10.86 -5.73 3.62
C ALA A 86 -10.65 -5.63 2.12
N GLU A 87 -11.48 -4.84 1.45
CA GLU A 87 -11.39 -4.60 0.02
C GLU A 87 -11.31 -3.11 -0.26
N VAL A 88 -10.37 -2.73 -1.14
CA VAL A 88 -10.22 -1.37 -1.62
C VAL A 88 -10.30 -1.38 -3.13
N ASN A 89 -11.32 -0.70 -3.65
CA ASN A 89 -11.52 -0.52 -5.07
C ASN A 89 -10.87 0.78 -5.55
N SER A 90 -10.28 0.75 -6.75
CA SER A 90 -9.70 1.92 -7.42
C SER A 90 -8.63 2.67 -6.62
N PHE A 91 -7.75 1.95 -5.90
CA PHE A 91 -6.61 2.55 -5.21
C PHE A 91 -5.67 3.20 -6.23
N SER A 92 -5.38 4.49 -6.06
CA SER A 92 -4.54 5.26 -6.98
C SER A 92 -3.32 5.84 -6.27
N PHE A 93 -2.17 5.78 -6.94
CA PHE A 93 -0.91 6.31 -6.42
C PHE A 93 -0.07 6.88 -7.55
N CYS A 94 0.89 7.74 -7.19
CA CYS A 94 1.80 8.32 -8.15
C CYS A 94 3.23 7.86 -7.85
N PHE A 95 3.96 7.55 -8.91
CA PHE A 95 5.39 7.28 -8.87
C PHE A 95 6.13 8.41 -9.57
N ASP A 96 6.93 9.14 -8.80
CA ASP A 96 7.74 10.27 -9.27
C ASP A 96 9.21 9.87 -9.38
N VAL A 97 9.80 10.10 -10.54
CA VAL A 97 11.23 9.91 -10.79
C VAL A 97 11.86 11.23 -11.21
N ILE A 98 12.96 11.61 -10.58
CA ILE A 98 13.78 12.76 -10.97
C ILE A 98 15.13 12.25 -11.48
N ILE A 99 15.44 12.54 -12.74
CA ILE A 99 16.70 12.16 -13.40
C ILE A 99 17.53 13.42 -13.62
N ASN A 100 18.80 13.40 -13.24
CA ASN A 100 19.78 14.39 -13.65
C ASN A 100 20.43 13.95 -14.96
N VAL A 101 20.20 14.69 -16.04
CA VAL A 101 20.73 14.33 -17.36
C VAL A 101 22.21 14.66 -17.51
N ARG A 102 22.78 15.55 -16.68
CA ARG A 102 24.22 15.85 -16.72
C ARG A 102 25.04 14.69 -16.18
N THR A 103 24.56 14.05 -15.12
CA THR A 103 25.24 12.93 -14.45
C THR A 103 24.65 11.57 -14.81
N VAL A 104 23.56 11.54 -15.58
CA VAL A 104 22.78 10.33 -15.92
C VAL A 104 22.42 9.54 -14.65
N SER A 105 22.00 10.26 -13.60
CA SER A 105 21.68 9.65 -12.30
C SER A 105 20.24 9.92 -11.88
N ILE A 106 19.62 8.93 -11.24
CA ILE A 106 18.33 9.09 -10.58
C ILE A 106 18.57 9.78 -9.24
N LEU A 107 18.00 10.96 -9.05
CA LEU A 107 18.15 11.76 -7.83
C LEU A 107 17.09 11.45 -6.79
N ARG A 108 15.88 11.08 -7.22
CA ARG A 108 14.76 10.84 -6.33
C ARG A 108 13.75 9.90 -6.97
N GLU A 109 13.35 8.91 -6.18
CA GLU A 109 12.20 8.07 -6.42
C GLU A 109 11.22 8.34 -5.27
N GLN A 110 10.02 8.83 -5.57
CA GLN A 110 9.01 9.04 -4.55
C GLN A 110 7.76 8.25 -4.91
N PHE A 111 7.37 7.37 -3.99
CA PHE A 111 6.09 6.68 -4.00
C PHE A 111 5.13 7.47 -3.10
N LYS A 112 4.05 8.00 -3.66
CA LYS A 112 3.02 8.71 -2.89
C LYS A 112 1.66 8.07 -3.12
N ILE A 113 1.08 7.55 -2.03
CA ILE A 113 -0.31 7.10 -2.00
C ILE A 113 -1.18 8.36 -2.05
N SER A 114 -1.98 8.49 -3.12
CA SER A 114 -2.83 9.67 -3.32
C SER A 114 -4.17 9.51 -2.60
N THR A 115 -4.73 8.30 -2.66
CA THR A 115 -5.97 7.93 -1.97
C THR A 115 -5.91 6.45 -1.59
N LEU A 116 -6.12 6.15 -0.31
CA LEU A 116 -6.67 4.86 0.08
C LEU A 116 -8.17 5.01 -0.15
N GLY A 117 -8.76 4.21 -1.04
CA GLY A 117 -10.22 4.21 -1.22
C GLY A 117 -10.95 3.91 0.11
N LYS A 118 -12.29 3.84 0.08
CA LYS A 118 -13.03 3.42 1.27
C LYS A 118 -12.81 1.92 1.51
N VAL A 119 -12.42 1.57 2.73
CA VAL A 119 -12.52 0.20 3.24
C VAL A 119 -13.99 -0.01 3.61
N ALA A 120 -14.65 -0.96 2.95
CA ALA A 120 -16.04 -1.33 3.19
C ALA A 120 -16.14 -2.51 4.15
#